data_AF-A0A832LXC7-F1
#
_entry.id   AF-A0A832LXC7-F1
#
_cell.length_a   1.000
_cell.length_b   1.000
_cell.length_c   1.000
_cell.angle_alpha   90.00
_cell.angle_beta   90.00
_cell.angle_gamma   90.00
#
_symmetry.space_group_name_H-M   'P 1'
#
loop_
_entity.id
_entity.type
_entity.pdbx_description
1 polymer ?
#
loop_
_entity_poly.entity_id
_entity_poly.type
_entity_poly.pdbx_seq_one_letter_code
_entity_poly.pdbx_strand_id
1 'polypeptide(L)'
;MVQNRILFTTDLHGSNICFRKFLNAARIYKANTLIIGGDITGKGIVPIIEQNDKSYKAELFGVEQTAKGEQELKNLEDKIAAAGFYSIKLSKEEYKALSSDEEVLMETFTKLMIQRIREWVSLAEKTFKNEKVKFYMLPGNDDIFEIDAVIEESDYVVNPEGKCIHIDEEHEMISTGYANITPWRCPRDIEEDELEKKIEDMVAKIE
;
A
#
# COMPACT_ATOMS: atom_id res chain seq x y z
N MET A 1 -6.86 13.00 -30.91
CA MET A 1 -7.14 12.74 -29.49
C MET A 1 -5.87 12.23 -28.84
N VAL A 2 -5.56 12.62 -27.60
CA VAL A 2 -4.43 12.03 -26.88
C VAL A 2 -4.83 10.60 -26.56
N GLN A 3 -4.09 9.62 -27.09
CA GLN A 3 -4.33 8.21 -26.79
C GLN A 3 -4.21 8.00 -25.28
N ASN A 4 -5.26 7.49 -24.64
CA ASN A 4 -5.18 7.07 -23.24
C ASN A 4 -4.28 5.85 -23.14
N ARG A 5 -3.32 5.92 -22.21
CA ARG A 5 -2.36 4.87 -21.94
C ARG A 5 -2.38 4.59 -20.46
N ILE A 6 -2.91 3.41 -20.15
CA ILE A 6 -3.07 2.91 -18.80
C ILE A 6 -1.79 2.17 -18.40
N LEU A 7 -1.26 2.49 -17.23
CA LEU A 7 -0.29 1.67 -16.54
C LEU A 7 -0.94 1.10 -15.28
N PHE A 8 -1.01 -0.22 -15.20
CA PHE A 8 -1.66 -0.96 -14.12
C PHE A 8 -0.63 -1.82 -13.38
N THR A 9 -0.78 -1.91 -12.06
CA THR A 9 -0.08 -2.88 -11.20
C THR A 9 -0.97 -3.30 -10.03
N THR A 10 -0.66 -4.42 -9.41
CA THR A 10 -1.29 -4.96 -8.19
C THR A 10 -0.19 -5.53 -7.27
N ASP A 11 -0.55 -6.05 -6.10
CA ASP A 11 0.31 -6.83 -5.19
C ASP A 11 1.61 -6.11 -4.81
N LEU A 12 1.52 -4.80 -4.53
CA LEU A 12 2.70 -4.03 -4.14
C LEU A 12 3.18 -4.39 -2.74
N HIS A 13 2.27 -4.85 -1.87
CA HIS A 13 2.54 -5.29 -0.51
C HIS A 13 3.50 -4.38 0.26
N GLY A 14 3.21 -3.07 0.28
CA GLY A 14 4.01 -2.07 0.97
C GLY A 14 5.41 -1.81 0.40
N SER A 15 5.81 -2.42 -0.72
CA SER A 15 7.17 -2.28 -1.27
C SER A 15 7.43 -0.89 -1.83
N ASN A 16 8.26 -0.11 -1.11
CA ASN A 16 8.63 1.24 -1.51
C ASN A 16 9.35 1.28 -2.87
N ILE A 17 10.15 0.26 -3.18
CA ILE A 17 10.88 0.23 -4.45
C ILE A 17 9.96 -0.09 -5.62
N CYS A 18 8.99 -0.99 -5.45
CA CYS A 18 8.00 -1.30 -6.49
C CYS A 18 7.12 -0.08 -6.77
N PHE A 19 6.63 0.60 -5.73
CA PHE A 19 5.85 1.83 -5.90
C PHE A 19 6.64 2.92 -6.64
N ARG A 20 7.89 3.20 -6.25
CA ARG A 20 8.75 4.18 -6.95
C ARG A 20 9.03 3.80 -8.40
N LYS A 21 9.23 2.51 -8.68
CA LYS A 21 9.41 2.00 -10.06
C LYS A 21 8.15 2.20 -10.89
N PHE A 22 6.96 1.96 -10.33
CA PHE A 22 5.69 2.21 -10.99
C PHE A 22 5.54 3.69 -11.39
N LEU A 23 5.82 4.63 -10.46
CA LEU A 23 5.80 6.06 -10.77
C LEU A 23 6.81 6.42 -11.88
N ASN A 24 8.03 5.89 -11.83
CA ASN A 24 9.02 6.15 -12.87
C ASN A 24 8.60 5.55 -14.24
N ALA A 25 8.01 4.35 -14.23
CA ALA A 25 7.54 3.68 -15.43
C ALA A 25 6.44 4.49 -16.15
N ALA A 26 5.57 5.17 -15.40
CA ALA A 26 4.55 6.05 -15.99
C ALA A 26 5.15 7.08 -16.95
N ARG A 27 6.29 7.71 -16.59
CA ARG A 27 6.98 8.68 -17.45
C ARG A 27 7.64 8.04 -18.66
N ILE A 28 8.29 6.89 -18.46
CA ILE A 28 8.96 6.14 -19.53
C ILE A 28 7.94 5.73 -20.59
N TYR A 29 6.83 5.14 -20.15
CA TYR A 29 5.77 4.69 -21.03
C TYR A 29 4.83 5.81 -21.45
N LYS A 30 4.96 7.03 -20.91
CA LYS A 30 4.05 8.16 -21.16
C LYS A 30 2.60 7.78 -20.89
N ALA A 31 2.37 7.07 -19.78
CA ALA A 31 1.03 6.75 -19.29
C ALA A 31 0.38 8.01 -18.71
N ASN A 32 -0.91 8.18 -18.97
CA ASN A 32 -1.73 9.28 -18.44
C ASN A 32 -2.87 8.78 -17.55
N THR A 33 -2.98 7.46 -17.35
CA THR A 33 -3.84 6.83 -16.36
C THR A 33 -3.03 5.81 -15.59
N LEU A 34 -2.90 5.99 -14.27
CA LEU A 34 -2.17 5.10 -13.38
C LEU A 34 -3.14 4.42 -12.44
N ILE A 35 -3.06 3.09 -12.35
CA ILE A 35 -3.94 2.29 -11.51
C ILE A 35 -3.08 1.34 -10.68
N ILE A 36 -3.27 1.39 -9.37
CA ILE A 36 -2.78 0.37 -8.43
C ILE A 36 -4.02 -0.34 -7.89
N GLY A 37 -4.18 -1.61 -8.25
CA GLY A 37 -5.35 -2.41 -7.93
C GLY A 37 -5.05 -3.48 -6.90
N GLY A 38 -5.36 -3.27 -5.63
CA GLY A 38 -5.31 -4.30 -4.60
C GLY A 38 -3.95 -4.48 -3.91
N ASP A 39 -4.02 -5.06 -2.72
CA ASP A 39 -2.93 -5.66 -1.95
C ASP A 39 -1.75 -4.69 -1.75
N ILE A 40 -2.06 -3.49 -1.26
CA ILE A 40 -1.11 -2.37 -1.20
C ILE A 40 -0.35 -2.28 0.13
N THR A 41 -0.86 -2.88 1.22
CA THR A 41 -0.20 -2.87 2.52
C THR A 41 0.81 -4.01 2.68
N GLY A 42 1.88 -3.71 3.40
CA GLY A 42 2.95 -4.65 3.75
C GLY A 42 2.52 -5.75 4.72
N LYS A 43 3.25 -6.87 4.66
CA LYS A 43 2.87 -8.12 5.34
C LYS A 43 3.31 -8.23 6.80
N GLY A 44 4.16 -7.33 7.31
CA GLY A 44 4.61 -7.43 8.69
C GLY A 44 5.60 -6.37 9.14
N ILE A 45 5.88 -6.40 10.44
CA ILE A 45 6.84 -5.53 11.11
C ILE A 45 8.17 -6.27 11.28
N VAL A 46 9.26 -5.63 10.89
CA VAL A 46 10.63 -6.04 11.18
C VAL A 46 11.17 -5.14 12.30
N PRO A 47 11.30 -5.66 13.54
CA PRO A 47 11.86 -4.90 14.65
C PRO A 47 13.35 -4.67 14.43
N ILE A 48 13.80 -3.44 14.66
CA ILE A 48 15.21 -3.06 14.69
C ILE A 48 15.59 -2.79 16.15
N ILE A 49 16.32 -3.72 16.76
CA ILE A 49 16.61 -3.73 18.20
C ILE A 49 17.95 -3.02 18.46
N GLU A 50 17.92 -1.93 19.24
CA GLU A 50 19.11 -1.22 19.71
C GLU A 50 19.90 -2.10 20.71
N GLN A 51 21.21 -2.17 20.52
CA GLN A 51 22.15 -2.92 21.34
C GLN A 51 22.91 -1.99 22.31
N ASN A 52 23.53 -2.59 23.33
CA ASN A 52 24.28 -1.84 24.35
C ASN A 52 25.47 -1.06 23.76
N ASP A 53 26.04 -1.51 22.65
CA ASP A 53 27.15 -0.87 21.93
C ASP A 53 26.68 0.19 20.91
N LYS A 54 25.40 0.59 20.96
CA LYS A 54 24.75 1.52 20.02
C LYS A 54 24.69 1.02 18.57
N SER A 55 24.89 -0.28 18.35
CA SER A 55 24.51 -0.92 17.10
C SER A 55 23.03 -1.29 17.09
N TYR A 56 22.51 -1.58 15.89
CA TYR A 56 21.13 -1.97 15.66
C TYR A 56 21.10 -3.35 15.00
N LYS A 57 20.22 -4.24 15.48
CA LYS A 57 20.04 -5.58 14.92
C LYS A 57 18.62 -5.79 14.42
N ALA A 58 18.49 -6.38 13.24
CA ALA A 58 17.21 -6.81 12.70
C ALA A 58 17.38 -8.14 11.96
N GLU A 59 16.33 -8.95 11.92
CA GLU A 59 16.30 -10.17 11.11
C GLU A 59 15.35 -9.95 9.94
N LEU A 60 15.84 -10.18 8.71
CA LEU A 60 15.04 -10.09 7.50
C LEU A 60 15.29 -11.36 6.68
N PHE A 61 14.21 -12.10 6.37
CA PHE A 61 14.28 -13.38 5.65
C PHE A 61 15.23 -14.41 6.28
N GLY A 62 15.25 -14.50 7.62
CA GLY A 62 16.13 -15.43 8.35
C GLY A 62 17.60 -15.00 8.42
N VAL A 63 17.93 -13.78 7.95
CA VAL A 63 19.29 -13.25 7.97
C VAL A 63 19.37 -12.10 8.97
N GLU A 64 20.19 -12.28 10.01
CA GLU A 64 20.52 -11.20 10.94
C GLU A 64 21.39 -10.14 10.23
N GLN A 65 20.95 -8.89 10.31
CA GLN A 65 21.70 -7.73 9.85
C GLN A 65 22.05 -6.85 11.04
N THR A 66 23.28 -6.33 11.05
CA THR A 66 23.73 -5.35 12.04
C THR A 66 24.06 -4.04 11.35
N ALA A 67 23.57 -2.94 11.89
CA ALA A 67 23.86 -1.59 11.44
C ALA A 67 24.56 -0.80 12.55
N LYS A 68 25.59 -0.03 12.18
CA LYS A 68 26.37 0.83 13.08
C LYS A 68 26.22 2.30 12.67
N GLY A 69 25.62 3.08 13.56
CA GLY A 69 25.35 4.50 13.32
C GLY A 69 24.17 4.76 12.38
N GLU A 70 23.86 6.03 12.22
CA GLU A 70 22.62 6.49 11.56
C GLU A 70 22.55 6.13 10.07
N GLN A 71 23.67 6.18 9.33
CA GLN A 71 23.65 5.90 7.90
C GLN A 71 23.39 4.41 7.61
N GLU A 72 24.01 3.51 8.37
CA GLU A 72 23.76 2.08 8.20
C GLU A 72 22.36 1.70 8.68
N LEU A 73 21.86 2.34 9.75
CA LEU A 73 20.48 2.17 10.20
C LEU A 73 19.52 2.57 9.09
N LYS A 74 19.72 3.74 8.47
CA LYS A 74 18.88 4.20 7.37
C LYS A 74 18.88 3.23 6.19
N ASN A 75 20.05 2.71 5.83
CA ASN A 75 20.18 1.72 4.76
C ASN A 75 19.44 0.41 5.10
N LEU A 76 19.41 0.01 6.38
CA LEU A 76 18.67 -1.16 6.84
C LEU A 76 17.15 -0.93 6.76
N GLU A 77 16.66 0.21 7.24
CA GLU A 77 15.25 0.62 7.11
C GLU A 77 14.80 0.65 5.64
N ASP A 78 15.62 1.23 4.75
CA ASP A 78 15.32 1.32 3.32
C ASP A 78 15.26 -0.08 2.67
N LYS A 79 16.13 -1.01 3.08
CA LYS A 79 16.09 -2.42 2.64
C LYS A 79 14.82 -3.12 3.08
N ILE A 80 14.44 -2.96 4.36
CA ILE A 80 13.20 -3.53 4.92
C ILE A 80 11.99 -2.96 4.18
N ALA A 81 11.94 -1.65 3.98
CA ALA A 81 10.87 -0.96 3.27
C ALA A 81 10.80 -1.35 1.79
N ALA A 82 11.93 -1.58 1.14
CA ALA A 82 11.98 -2.09 -0.24
C ALA A 82 11.44 -3.51 -0.35
N ALA A 83 11.60 -4.33 0.68
CA ALA A 83 11.05 -5.67 0.75
C ALA A 83 9.55 -5.72 1.12
N GLY A 84 8.91 -4.57 1.37
CA GLY A 84 7.48 -4.50 1.71
C GLY A 84 7.16 -4.63 3.20
N PHE A 85 8.18 -4.61 4.06
CA PHE A 85 8.01 -4.65 5.51
C PHE A 85 8.06 -3.26 6.13
N TYR A 86 7.54 -3.15 7.35
CA TYR A 86 7.64 -1.96 8.17
C TYR A 86 8.76 -2.12 9.19
N SER A 87 9.69 -1.17 9.25
CA SER A 87 10.71 -1.15 10.29
C SER A 87 10.25 -0.32 11.48
N ILE A 88 10.51 -0.80 12.70
CA ILE A 88 10.37 0.00 13.93
C ILE A 88 11.62 -0.16 14.77
N LYS A 89 12.22 0.96 15.20
CA LYS A 89 13.35 0.96 16.12
C LYS A 89 12.84 0.78 17.55
N LEU A 90 13.40 -0.17 18.29
CA LEU A 90 13.01 -0.51 19.65
C LEU A 90 14.24 -0.81 20.52
N SER A 91 14.16 -0.51 21.81
CA SER A 91 14.99 -1.12 22.85
C SER A 91 14.58 -2.59 23.07
N LYS A 92 15.37 -3.33 23.85
CA LYS A 92 15.05 -4.73 24.20
C LYS A 92 13.78 -4.82 25.04
N GLU A 93 13.59 -3.86 25.93
CA GLU A 93 12.43 -3.76 26.81
C GLU A 93 11.16 -3.43 26.02
N GLU A 94 11.24 -2.45 25.11
CA GLU A 94 10.13 -2.09 24.22
C GLU A 94 9.76 -3.25 23.28
N TYR A 95 10.76 -3.94 22.72
CA TYR A 95 10.50 -5.13 21.90
C TYR A 95 9.77 -6.21 22.71
N LYS A 96 10.22 -6.49 23.94
CA LYS A 96 9.58 -7.47 24.80
C LYS A 96 8.13 -7.08 25.10
N ALA A 97 7.88 -5.82 25.45
CA ALA A 97 6.53 -5.30 25.71
C ALA A 97 5.62 -5.43 24.48
N LEU A 98 6.09 -4.94 23.33
CA LEU A 98 5.34 -5.01 22.06
C LEU A 98 5.05 -6.46 21.65
N SER A 99 6.01 -7.37 21.82
CA SER A 99 5.84 -8.79 21.46
C SER A 99 4.92 -9.57 22.41
N SER A 100 4.60 -9.00 23.57
CA SER A 100 3.77 -9.65 24.59
C SER A 100 2.31 -9.21 24.57
N ASP A 101 1.97 -8.19 23.79
CA ASP A 101 0.65 -7.59 23.71
C ASP A 101 0.18 -7.53 22.26
N GLU A 102 -0.75 -8.42 21.92
CA GLU A 102 -1.28 -8.56 20.55
C GLU A 102 -2.07 -7.33 20.10
N GLU A 103 -2.79 -6.67 21.01
CA GLU A 103 -3.58 -5.48 20.71
C GLU A 103 -2.65 -4.31 20.36
N VAL A 104 -1.63 -4.08 21.18
CA VAL A 104 -0.62 -3.04 20.93
C VAL A 104 0.18 -3.32 19.64
N LEU A 105 0.49 -4.59 19.36
CA LEU A 105 1.14 -4.98 18.12
C LEU A 105 0.28 -4.65 16.90
N MET A 106 -1.01 -5.00 16.94
CA MET A 106 -1.96 -4.72 15.86
C MET A 106 -2.18 -3.22 15.66
N GLU A 107 -2.34 -2.45 16.73
CA GLU A 107 -2.42 -0.98 16.63
C GLU A 107 -1.16 -0.38 15.99
N THR A 108 0.02 -0.88 16.38
CA THR A 108 1.30 -0.43 15.83
C THR A 108 1.38 -0.75 14.36
N PHE A 109 0.94 -1.95 13.97
CA PHE A 109 0.90 -2.37 12.57
C PHE A 109 -0.03 -1.49 11.74
N THR A 110 -1.26 -1.24 12.22
CA THR A 110 -2.22 -0.31 11.59
C THR A 110 -1.62 1.08 11.39
N LYS A 111 -0.96 1.64 12.40
CA LYS A 111 -0.29 2.95 12.29
C LYS A 111 0.79 2.96 11.20
N LEU A 112 1.58 1.89 11.10
CA LEU A 112 2.64 1.76 10.09
C LEU A 112 2.07 1.59 8.67
N MET A 113 0.98 0.83 8.51
CA MET A 113 0.26 0.69 7.24
C MET A 113 -0.27 2.05 6.76
N ILE A 114 -1.00 2.76 7.63
CA ILE A 114 -1.54 4.11 7.36
C ILE A 114 -0.41 5.08 6.98
N GLN A 115 0.68 5.09 7.73
CA GLN A 115 1.82 5.97 7.44
C GLN A 115 2.39 5.70 6.05
N ARG A 116 2.59 4.43 5.68
CA ARG A 116 3.14 4.05 4.37
C ARG A 116 2.24 4.50 3.23
N ILE A 117 0.93 4.28 3.32
CA ILE A 117 0.00 4.71 2.27
C ILE A 117 -0.05 6.23 2.18
N ARG A 118 -0.03 6.95 3.31
CA ARG A 118 0.06 8.42 3.31
C ARG A 118 1.33 8.93 2.62
N GLU A 119 2.47 8.28 2.86
CA GLU A 119 3.73 8.58 2.18
C GLU A 119 3.64 8.33 0.66
N TRP A 120 2.96 7.26 0.24
CA TRP A 120 2.74 6.93 -1.17
C TRP A 120 1.83 7.93 -1.87
N VAL A 121 0.69 8.27 -1.25
CA VAL A 121 -0.23 9.30 -1.73
C VAL A 121 0.51 10.64 -1.90
N SER A 122 1.24 11.09 -0.88
CA SER A 122 2.01 12.33 -0.94
C SER A 122 3.06 12.31 -2.06
N LEU A 123 3.73 11.17 -2.26
CA LEU A 123 4.70 11.01 -3.34
C LEU A 123 4.04 11.03 -4.73
N ALA A 124 2.88 10.39 -4.90
CA ALA A 124 2.11 10.43 -6.14
C ALA A 124 1.66 11.86 -6.47
N GLU A 125 1.12 12.59 -5.48
CA GLU A 125 0.72 13.99 -5.64
C GLU A 125 1.88 14.87 -6.06
N LYS A 126 3.00 14.81 -5.33
CA LYS A 126 4.21 15.58 -5.64
C LYS A 126 4.72 15.30 -7.06
N THR A 127 4.54 14.07 -7.53
CA THR A 127 5.08 13.63 -8.83
C THR A 127 4.17 14.04 -9.99
N PHE A 128 2.85 13.91 -9.83
CA PHE A 128 1.91 13.96 -10.97
C PHE A 128 0.74 14.93 -10.84
N LYS A 129 0.46 15.53 -9.66
CA LYS A 129 -0.75 16.37 -9.45
C LYS A 129 -0.84 17.59 -10.38
N ASN A 130 0.30 18.10 -10.83
CA ASN A 130 0.38 19.22 -11.77
C ASN A 130 0.53 18.77 -13.24
N GLU A 131 0.49 17.47 -13.50
CA GLU A 131 0.52 16.85 -14.82
C GLU A 131 -0.91 16.42 -15.24
N LYS A 132 -1.14 16.14 -16.52
CA LYS A 132 -2.43 15.58 -17.01
C LYS A 132 -2.46 14.06 -16.85
N VAL A 133 -2.24 13.58 -15.63
CA VAL A 133 -2.23 12.15 -15.27
C VAL A 133 -3.35 11.89 -14.27
N LYS A 134 -4.17 10.86 -14.49
CA LYS A 134 -5.13 10.38 -13.51
C LYS A 134 -4.49 9.28 -12.66
N PHE A 135 -4.76 9.26 -11.36
CA PHE A 135 -4.17 8.29 -10.44
C PHE A 135 -5.26 7.62 -9.60
N TYR A 136 -5.36 6.31 -9.72
CA TYR A 136 -6.28 5.47 -8.97
C TYR A 136 -5.51 4.50 -8.08
N MET A 137 -5.93 4.39 -6.82
CA MET A 137 -5.37 3.45 -5.85
C MET A 137 -6.51 2.76 -5.13
N LEU A 138 -6.61 1.45 -5.31
CA LEU A 138 -7.66 0.61 -4.76
C LEU A 138 -7.03 -0.33 -3.71
N PRO A 139 -7.50 -0.32 -2.45
CA PRO A 139 -7.16 -1.35 -1.48
C PRO A 139 -7.68 -2.74 -1.91
N GLY A 140 -6.95 -3.81 -1.61
CA GLY A 140 -7.32 -5.20 -1.91
C GLY A 140 -8.11 -5.85 -0.79
N ASN A 141 -8.28 -7.17 -0.85
CA ASN A 141 -9.13 -7.84 0.12
C ASN A 141 -8.50 -7.93 1.51
N ASP A 142 -7.16 -8.01 1.57
CA ASP A 142 -6.37 -8.14 2.80
C ASP A 142 -5.96 -6.80 3.44
N ASP A 143 -6.11 -5.69 2.73
CA ASP A 143 -5.87 -4.36 3.29
C ASP A 143 -6.93 -4.03 4.37
N ILE A 144 -6.60 -3.21 5.36
CA ILE A 144 -7.59 -2.79 6.37
C ILE A 144 -8.49 -1.66 5.84
N PHE A 145 -9.70 -1.49 6.38
CA PHE A 145 -10.66 -0.45 5.94
C PHE A 145 -10.18 0.97 6.21
N GLU A 146 -9.28 1.16 7.19
CA GLU A 146 -8.69 2.46 7.50
C GLU A 146 -7.85 3.01 6.34
N ILE A 147 -7.39 2.15 5.42
CA ILE A 147 -6.62 2.57 4.25
C ILE A 147 -7.48 3.37 3.27
N ASP A 148 -8.76 3.05 3.13
CA ASP A 148 -9.69 3.80 2.27
C ASP A 148 -9.70 5.28 2.65
N ALA A 149 -9.85 5.57 3.94
CA ALA A 149 -9.89 6.94 4.46
C ALA A 149 -8.59 7.70 4.17
N VAL A 150 -7.43 7.03 4.24
CA VAL A 150 -6.13 7.66 3.94
C VAL A 150 -6.02 8.04 2.46
N ILE A 151 -6.56 7.24 1.55
CA ILE A 151 -6.58 7.56 0.12
C ILE A 151 -7.57 8.70 -0.14
N GLU A 152 -8.74 8.65 0.50
CA GLU A 152 -9.81 9.66 0.38
C GLU A 152 -9.47 11.02 1.00
N GLU A 153 -8.44 11.10 1.86
CA GLU A 153 -7.85 12.38 2.30
C GLU A 153 -7.21 13.17 1.13
N SER A 154 -6.93 12.55 -0.03
CA SER A 154 -6.33 13.20 -1.19
C SER A 154 -7.36 13.75 -2.17
N ASP A 155 -7.15 15.00 -2.60
CA ASP A 155 -7.90 15.61 -3.71
C ASP A 155 -7.41 15.15 -5.11
N TYR A 156 -6.45 14.23 -5.19
CA TYR A 156 -5.83 13.82 -6.46
C TYR A 156 -5.77 12.31 -6.66
N VAL A 157 -5.32 11.55 -5.65
CA VAL A 157 -5.33 10.09 -5.72
C VAL A 157 -6.75 9.62 -5.40
N VAL A 158 -7.38 8.91 -6.34
CA VAL A 158 -8.79 8.50 -6.19
C VAL A 158 -8.87 7.03 -5.79
N ASN A 159 -9.62 6.73 -4.73
CA ASN A 159 -10.08 5.38 -4.42
C ASN A 159 -11.33 5.05 -5.28
N PRO A 160 -11.24 4.12 -6.25
CA PRO A 160 -12.34 3.82 -7.16
C PRO A 160 -13.32 2.77 -6.61
N GLU A 161 -13.11 2.24 -5.39
CA GLU A 161 -13.98 1.21 -4.78
C GLU A 161 -15.47 1.55 -4.89
N GLY A 162 -16.26 0.63 -5.43
CA GLY A 162 -17.73 0.75 -5.48
C GLY A 162 -18.27 1.82 -6.44
N LYS A 163 -17.41 2.41 -7.29
CA LYS A 163 -17.75 3.53 -8.17
C LYS A 163 -17.60 3.14 -9.65
N CYS A 164 -18.47 3.67 -10.51
CA CYS A 164 -18.22 3.75 -11.95
C CYS A 164 -17.61 5.13 -12.24
N ILE A 165 -16.42 5.17 -12.83
CA ILE A 165 -15.68 6.40 -13.06
C ILE A 165 -15.14 6.49 -14.47
N HIS A 166 -15.14 7.69 -15.04
CA HIS A 166 -14.56 7.96 -16.34
C HIS A 166 -13.03 8.11 -16.26
N ILE A 167 -12.29 7.18 -16.87
CA ILE A 167 -10.83 7.22 -16.93
C ILE A 167 -10.32 8.04 -18.12
N ASP A 168 -11.15 8.28 -19.12
CA ASP A 168 -11.00 9.34 -20.14
C ASP A 168 -12.38 9.74 -20.68
N GLU A 169 -12.46 10.29 -21.90
CA GLU A 169 -13.73 10.70 -22.53
C GLU A 169 -14.52 9.53 -23.14
N GLU A 170 -13.91 8.34 -23.30
CA GLU A 170 -14.48 7.19 -24.02
C GLU A 170 -14.57 5.93 -23.16
N HIS A 171 -13.86 5.87 -22.03
CA HIS A 171 -13.73 4.69 -21.20
C HIS A 171 -14.14 4.94 -19.75
N GLU A 172 -14.89 4.00 -19.22
CA GLU A 172 -15.26 3.90 -17.81
C GLU A 172 -14.55 2.74 -17.12
N MET A 173 -14.41 2.85 -15.80
CA MET A 173 -13.84 1.84 -14.94
C MET A 173 -14.72 1.66 -13.71
N ILE A 174 -15.07 0.41 -13.43
CA ILE A 174 -15.58 -0.03 -12.14
C ILE A 174 -14.46 -0.76 -11.40
N SER A 175 -14.52 -0.77 -10.07
CA SER A 175 -13.43 -1.32 -9.25
C SER A 175 -13.96 -1.84 -7.93
N THR A 176 -13.49 -3.02 -7.54
CA THR A 176 -13.73 -3.56 -6.20
C THR A 176 -12.52 -4.34 -5.70
N GLY A 177 -12.14 -4.09 -4.46
CA GLY A 177 -11.17 -4.83 -3.67
C GLY A 177 -11.82 -5.92 -2.82
N TYR A 178 -13.15 -6.07 -2.88
CA TYR A 178 -13.82 -7.21 -2.28
C TYR A 178 -13.49 -8.49 -3.05
N ALA A 179 -13.38 -9.59 -2.32
CA ALA A 179 -13.14 -10.92 -2.87
C ALA A 179 -14.11 -11.93 -2.25
N ASN A 180 -14.22 -13.10 -2.86
CA ASN A 180 -14.88 -14.23 -2.25
C ASN A 180 -14.07 -14.73 -1.03
N ILE A 181 -14.72 -15.47 -0.13
CA ILE A 181 -14.08 -15.97 1.10
C ILE A 181 -12.81 -16.76 0.79
N THR A 182 -11.67 -16.24 1.23
CA THR A 182 -10.37 -16.91 1.14
C THR A 182 -10.09 -17.77 2.38
N PRO A 183 -9.08 -18.65 2.35
CA PRO A 183 -8.64 -19.37 3.55
C PRO A 183 -8.19 -18.46 4.70
N TRP A 184 -7.87 -17.20 4.42
CA TRP A 184 -7.36 -16.22 5.39
C TRP A 184 -8.47 -15.39 6.04
N ARG A 185 -9.70 -15.40 5.47
CA ARG A 185 -10.84 -14.59 5.93
C ARG A 185 -10.45 -13.12 6.08
N CYS A 186 -9.95 -12.55 4.98
CA CYS A 186 -9.46 -11.18 4.92
C CYS A 186 -10.58 -10.16 5.20
N PRO A 187 -10.25 -8.91 5.52
CA PRO A 187 -11.23 -7.87 5.85
C PRO A 187 -12.36 -7.66 4.83
N ARG A 188 -12.06 -7.75 3.53
CA ARG A 188 -13.06 -7.60 2.45
C ARG A 188 -13.46 -8.93 1.79
N ASP A 189 -13.24 -10.05 2.48
CA ASP A 189 -13.78 -11.33 2.05
C ASP A 189 -15.28 -11.40 2.37
N ILE A 190 -16.09 -11.63 1.33
CA ILE A 190 -17.54 -11.72 1.41
C ILE A 190 -18.06 -12.96 0.66
N GLU A 191 -19.32 -13.30 0.88
CA GLU A 191 -19.97 -14.39 0.14
C GLU A 191 -20.15 -14.03 -1.34
N GLU A 192 -20.18 -15.04 -2.21
CA GLU A 192 -20.27 -14.87 -3.67
C GLU A 192 -21.47 -14.00 -4.08
N ASP A 193 -22.65 -14.27 -3.52
CA ASP A 193 -23.88 -13.52 -3.83
C ASP A 193 -23.77 -12.03 -3.45
N GLU A 194 -23.02 -11.70 -2.39
CA GLU A 194 -22.79 -10.31 -2.00
C GLU A 194 -21.80 -9.61 -2.94
N LEU A 195 -20.77 -10.33 -3.41
CA LEU A 195 -19.80 -9.83 -4.37
C LEU A 195 -20.45 -9.61 -5.74
N GLU A 196 -21.24 -10.57 -6.22
CA GLU A 196 -22.02 -10.46 -7.45
C GLU A 196 -22.88 -9.20 -7.42
N LYS A 197 -23.67 -9.02 -6.35
CA LYS A 197 -24.51 -7.83 -6.19
C LYS A 197 -23.73 -6.52 -6.23
N LYS A 198 -22.59 -6.43 -5.55
CA LYS A 198 -21.73 -5.22 -5.59
C LYS A 198 -21.25 -4.92 -7.01
N ILE A 199 -20.88 -5.95 -7.77
CA ILE A 199 -20.44 -5.80 -9.16
C ILE A 199 -21.62 -5.38 -10.04
N GLU A 200 -22.77 -6.01 -9.93
CA GLU A 200 -23.98 -5.66 -10.67
C GLU A 200 -24.40 -4.20 -10.42
N ASP A 201 -24.38 -3.75 -9.16
CA ASP A 201 -24.71 -2.37 -8.78
C ASP A 201 -23.77 -1.34 -9.42
N MET A 202 -22.51 -1.70 -9.70
CA MET A 202 -21.57 -0.86 -10.43
C MET A 202 -21.76 -0.94 -11.94
N VAL A 203 -21.95 -2.14 -12.49
CA VAL A 203 -22.19 -2.37 -13.92
C VAL A 203 -23.44 -1.63 -14.40
N ALA A 204 -24.49 -1.57 -13.58
CA ALA A 204 -25.73 -0.85 -13.89
C ALA A 204 -25.54 0.68 -14.05
N LYS A 205 -24.37 1.23 -13.70
CA LYS A 205 -24.03 2.66 -13.84
C LYS A 205 -23.16 2.96 -15.05
N ILE A 206 -22.73 1.94 -15.81
CA ILE A 206 -21.95 2.11 -17.04
C ILE A 206 -22.88 2.64 -18.14
N GLU A 207 -22.39 3.61 -18.92
CA GLU A 207 -23.12 4.28 -20.01
C GLU A 207 -22.98 3.60 -21.38
#